data_AF-A0A1G7H9W7-F1
#
_entry.id   AF-A0A1G7H9W7-F1
#
_cell.length_a   1.000
_cell.length_b   1.000
_cell.length_c   1.000
_cell.angle_alpha   90.00
_cell.angle_beta   90.00
_cell.angle_gamma   90.00
#
_symmetry.space_group_name_H-M   'P 1'
#
loop_
_entity.id
_entity.type
_entity.pdbx_description
1 polymer ?
#
loop_
_entity_poly.entity_id
_entity_poly.type
_entity_poly.pdbx_seq_one_letter_code
_entity_poly.pdbx_strand_id
1 'polypeptide(L)'
;MSWTRGLLAALAVCALLGGSAGCGAEDGHGQSNGNNRNGGDSSPVGKVLEHTDEKGRHYREVDRKNAPEVGIQIEQYADGTDGAEETWDVRLILRRFRLSPTGARPVAVAGQGLVRLYLDGRLLARLHTTEYRLTADLARGTHHLTARLYADDGTLWAVDGEPVERTADITASGAGTEPPSSQSASPTASGAHGTTAAEGGRNVTARGAHPPVPVRGRRSAVRTDGGGLPAPVGKAC
;
A
#
# COMPACT_ATOMS: atom_id res chain seq x y z
N MET A 1 -14.15 -14.55 34.16
CA MET A 1 -13.56 -13.33 34.75
C MET A 1 -14.41 -12.15 34.30
N SER A 2 -15.17 -11.59 35.25
CA SER A 2 -16.07 -10.45 35.08
C SER A 2 -15.27 -9.15 35.08
N TRP A 3 -15.44 -8.30 34.07
CA TRP A 3 -14.92 -6.93 34.13
C TRP A 3 -16.07 -5.95 34.38
N THR A 4 -15.95 -5.26 35.49
CA THR A 4 -16.92 -4.38 36.13
C THR A 4 -17.11 -3.04 35.44
N ARG A 5 -18.35 -2.57 35.49
CA ARG A 5 -18.83 -1.21 35.14
C ARG A 5 -18.29 -0.17 36.13
N GLY A 6 -17.95 1.02 35.65
CA GLY A 6 -17.75 2.23 36.46
C GLY A 6 -18.88 3.24 36.21
N LEU A 7 -19.50 3.72 37.30
CA LEU A 7 -20.70 4.57 37.38
C LEU A 7 -20.41 6.08 37.27
N LEU A 8 -21.42 6.78 36.71
CA LEU A 8 -22.03 8.07 37.07
C LEU A 8 -21.18 9.34 37.31
N ALA A 9 -21.56 10.39 36.57
CA ALA A 9 -21.77 11.72 37.13
C ALA A 9 -23.06 12.32 36.54
N ALA A 10 -24.01 12.62 37.43
CA ALA A 10 -25.25 13.36 37.16
C ALA A 10 -25.13 14.77 37.75
N LEU A 11 -25.71 15.76 37.07
CA LEU A 11 -26.13 17.12 37.51
C LEU A 11 -26.37 17.91 36.20
N ALA A 12 -27.34 18.80 36.00
CA ALA A 12 -28.55 19.23 36.71
C ALA A 12 -29.37 20.07 35.71
N VAL A 13 -30.64 20.25 36.05
CA VAL A 13 -31.73 20.92 35.33
C VAL A 13 -31.49 22.42 35.09
N CYS A 14 -31.87 22.92 33.92
CA CYS A 14 -32.49 24.24 33.74
C CYS A 14 -33.72 24.10 32.84
N ALA A 15 -34.91 24.24 33.42
CA ALA A 15 -36.11 24.61 32.70
C ALA A 15 -36.14 26.15 32.55
N LEU A 16 -36.72 26.66 31.46
CA LEU A 16 -37.70 27.77 31.40
C LEU A 16 -37.95 28.19 29.93
N LEU A 17 -39.14 27.82 29.44
CA LEU A 17 -40.14 28.57 28.64
C LEU A 17 -39.72 29.62 27.59
N GLY A 18 -40.28 29.47 26.37
CA GLY A 18 -40.45 30.56 25.40
C GLY A 18 -41.00 30.08 24.06
N GLY A 19 -42.33 30.12 23.89
CA GLY A 19 -43.00 29.83 22.63
C GLY A 19 -43.06 31.05 21.72
N SER A 20 -42.93 30.83 20.42
CA SER A 20 -43.39 31.75 19.37
C SER A 20 -44.02 30.92 18.26
N ALA A 21 -45.32 31.13 18.05
CA ALA A 21 -46.04 30.67 16.88
C ALA A 21 -45.43 31.31 15.63
N GLY A 22 -45.04 30.48 14.67
CA GLY A 22 -44.61 30.90 13.34
C GLY A 22 -45.34 30.07 12.30
N CYS A 23 -46.45 30.59 11.79
CA CYS A 23 -47.07 30.12 10.56
C CYS A 23 -46.21 30.61 9.39
N GLY A 24 -45.63 29.70 8.64
CA GLY A 24 -44.92 29.98 7.39
C GLY A 24 -45.12 28.79 6.46
N ALA A 25 -45.95 28.99 5.44
CA ALA A 25 -46.26 28.04 4.40
C ALA A 25 -45.12 27.98 3.36
N GLU A 26 -44.89 26.76 2.86
CA GLU A 26 -44.58 26.37 1.48
C GLU A 26 -43.34 27.00 0.77
N ASP A 27 -42.33 26.18 0.47
CA ASP A 27 -42.12 25.65 -0.89
C ASP A 27 -41.00 24.59 -0.92
N GLY A 28 -41.23 23.55 -1.73
CA GLY A 28 -40.62 22.24 -1.55
C GLY A 28 -39.21 22.03 -2.12
N HIS A 29 -38.53 21.05 -1.52
CA HIS A 29 -37.62 20.17 -2.25
C HIS A 29 -37.64 18.76 -1.64
N GLY A 30 -38.40 17.87 -2.28
CA GLY A 30 -38.17 16.43 -2.35
C GLY A 30 -37.93 15.66 -1.05
N GLN A 31 -39.00 15.35 -0.31
CA GLN A 31 -39.08 14.06 0.37
C GLN A 31 -39.07 12.96 -0.71
N SER A 32 -37.93 12.28 -0.88
CA SER A 32 -37.97 10.93 -1.44
C SER A 32 -38.31 9.97 -0.30
N ASN A 33 -39.62 9.68 -0.24
CA ASN A 33 -40.21 8.61 0.53
C ASN A 33 -39.78 7.27 -0.06
N GLY A 34 -39.34 6.33 0.78
CA GLY A 34 -38.85 5.04 0.34
C GLY A 34 -38.73 4.02 1.46
N ASN A 35 -39.77 3.88 2.29
CA ASN A 35 -39.98 2.65 3.03
C ASN A 35 -40.09 1.48 2.04
N ASN A 36 -39.03 0.67 1.91
CA ASN A 36 -39.16 -0.70 1.41
C ASN A 36 -38.68 -1.68 2.49
N ARG A 37 -39.57 -1.95 3.45
CA ARG A 37 -39.49 -3.12 4.32
C ARG A 37 -40.42 -4.20 3.78
N ASN A 38 -40.07 -4.80 2.64
CA ASN A 38 -40.34 -6.19 2.26
C ASN A 38 -40.05 -6.40 0.77
N GLY A 39 -38.86 -6.93 0.47
CA GLY A 39 -38.51 -7.48 -0.84
C GLY A 39 -37.31 -8.39 -0.64
N GLY A 40 -37.47 -9.68 -0.88
CA GLY A 40 -36.57 -10.75 -0.42
C GLY A 40 -35.09 -10.51 -0.70
N ASP A 41 -34.28 -10.98 0.25
CA ASP A 41 -32.82 -11.20 0.38
C ASP A 41 -31.92 -11.17 -0.88
N SER A 42 -32.17 -10.24 -1.80
CA SER A 42 -31.26 -9.88 -2.87
C SER A 42 -30.40 -8.78 -2.28
N SER A 43 -29.32 -9.18 -1.60
CA SER A 43 -28.33 -8.23 -1.11
C SER A 43 -27.98 -7.28 -2.26
N PRO A 44 -28.21 -5.96 -2.15
CA PRO A 44 -27.79 -5.04 -3.18
C PRO A 44 -26.30 -5.29 -3.43
N VAL A 45 -25.88 -5.18 -4.70
CA VAL A 45 -24.50 -5.44 -5.15
C VAL A 45 -23.45 -4.63 -4.37
N GLY A 46 -23.87 -3.70 -3.52
CA GLY A 46 -23.06 -2.87 -2.64
C GLY A 46 -23.30 -1.40 -2.95
N LYS A 47 -23.01 -0.53 -1.98
CA LYS A 47 -23.10 0.92 -2.16
C LYS A 47 -21.78 1.45 -2.71
N VAL A 48 -21.82 2.22 -3.80
CA VAL A 48 -20.63 2.96 -4.26
C VAL A 48 -20.36 4.13 -3.31
N LEU A 49 -19.12 4.25 -2.84
CA LEU A 49 -18.67 5.30 -1.95
C LEU A 49 -18.16 6.51 -2.76
N GLU A 50 -18.37 7.70 -2.21
CA GLU A 50 -17.95 8.96 -2.84
C GLU A 50 -16.43 9.10 -2.92
N HIS A 51 -15.70 8.53 -1.96
CA HIS A 51 -14.24 8.58 -1.97
C HIS A 51 -13.64 7.59 -2.98
N THR A 52 -12.39 7.84 -3.35
CA THR A 52 -11.65 7.05 -4.34
C THR A 52 -10.26 6.69 -3.85
N ASP A 53 -9.64 5.67 -4.43
CA ASP A 53 -8.20 5.43 -4.22
C ASP A 53 -7.33 6.48 -4.94
N GLU A 54 -6.01 6.38 -4.76
CA GLU A 54 -4.99 7.20 -5.42
C GLU A 54 -5.08 7.22 -6.96
N LYS A 55 -5.81 6.28 -7.57
CA LYS A 55 -6.02 6.19 -9.02
C LYS A 55 -7.42 6.65 -9.43
N GLY A 56 -8.19 7.27 -8.53
CA GLY A 56 -9.52 7.78 -8.80
C GLY A 56 -10.60 6.70 -8.90
N ARG A 57 -10.36 5.49 -8.38
CA ARG A 57 -11.36 4.40 -8.44
C ARG A 57 -12.24 4.42 -7.19
N HIS A 58 -13.55 4.45 -7.41
CA HIS A 58 -14.54 4.39 -6.34
C HIS A 58 -14.57 3.04 -5.64
N TYR A 59 -14.92 3.08 -4.35
CA TYR A 59 -15.07 1.88 -3.53
C TYR A 59 -16.53 1.43 -3.57
N ARG A 60 -16.77 0.14 -3.39
CA ARG A 60 -18.08 -0.49 -3.34
C ARG A 60 -18.18 -1.27 -2.05
N GLU A 61 -18.93 -0.68 -1.13
CA GLU A 61 -19.17 -1.16 0.21
C GLU A 61 -20.14 -2.34 0.22
N VAL A 62 -19.77 -3.41 0.91
CA VAL A 62 -20.61 -4.58 1.17
C VAL A 62 -20.60 -4.96 2.64
N ASP A 63 -21.70 -5.58 3.10
CA ASP A 63 -21.79 -6.05 4.47
C ASP A 63 -20.71 -7.10 4.79
N ARG A 64 -20.03 -6.92 5.92
CA ARG A 64 -18.95 -7.80 6.41
C ARG A 64 -19.33 -9.29 6.41
N LYS A 65 -20.61 -9.63 6.66
CA LYS A 65 -21.10 -11.02 6.69
C LYS A 65 -20.93 -11.73 5.33
N ASN A 66 -21.10 -11.00 4.24
CA ASN A 66 -21.08 -11.52 2.87
C ASN A 66 -19.86 -11.05 2.08
N ALA A 67 -18.97 -10.28 2.71
CA ALA A 67 -17.84 -9.67 2.05
C ALA A 67 -16.91 -10.68 1.37
N PRO A 68 -16.45 -10.41 0.14
CA PRO A 68 -15.41 -11.22 -0.48
C PRO A 68 -14.11 -11.11 0.33
N GLU A 69 -13.25 -12.11 0.22
CA GLU A 69 -11.93 -12.13 0.85
C GLU A 69 -10.89 -12.69 -0.12
N VAL A 70 -9.63 -12.27 0.05
CA VAL A 70 -8.47 -12.75 -0.70
C VAL A 70 -7.32 -13.08 0.25
N GLY A 71 -6.67 -14.22 0.00
CA GLY A 71 -5.40 -14.63 0.58
C GLY A 71 -4.36 -14.84 -0.53
N ILE A 72 -3.09 -14.87 -0.14
CA ILE A 72 -1.96 -15.09 -1.05
C ILE A 72 -1.07 -16.18 -0.45
N GLN A 73 -0.73 -17.18 -1.25
CA GLN A 73 0.33 -18.15 -1.01
C GLN A 73 1.42 -17.95 -2.07
N ILE A 74 2.67 -17.98 -1.64
CA ILE A 74 3.84 -17.74 -2.50
C ILE A 74 4.81 -18.89 -2.29
N GLU A 75 5.24 -19.48 -3.39
CA GLU A 75 6.26 -20.53 -3.42
C GLU A 75 7.35 -20.12 -4.41
N GLN A 76 8.61 -20.18 -3.98
CA GLN A 76 9.72 -19.95 -4.90
C GLN A 76 9.84 -21.15 -5.84
N TYR A 77 9.81 -20.88 -7.13
CA TYR A 77 10.03 -21.88 -8.16
C TYR A 77 11.53 -22.16 -8.26
N ALA A 78 11.92 -23.40 -7.98
CA ALA A 78 13.30 -23.86 -8.16
C ALA A 78 13.36 -24.71 -9.44
N ASP A 79 14.06 -24.21 -10.47
CA ASP A 79 14.27 -24.95 -11.72
C ASP A 79 15.55 -25.80 -11.70
N GLY A 80 16.20 -25.91 -10.53
CA GLY A 80 17.42 -26.68 -10.33
C GLY A 80 18.66 -26.10 -11.04
N THR A 81 18.57 -24.89 -11.59
CA THR A 81 19.65 -24.27 -12.35
C THR A 81 20.21 -23.06 -11.59
N ASP A 82 21.51 -23.10 -11.28
CA ASP A 82 22.19 -21.97 -10.66
C ASP A 82 22.20 -20.76 -11.61
N GLY A 83 21.67 -19.63 -11.16
CA GLY A 83 21.63 -18.37 -11.92
C GLY A 83 20.38 -18.12 -12.77
N ALA A 84 19.33 -18.95 -12.63
CA ALA A 84 18.03 -18.69 -13.24
C ALA A 84 17.39 -17.41 -12.66
N GLU A 85 16.58 -16.74 -13.49
CA GLU A 85 15.73 -15.64 -13.02
C GLU A 85 14.84 -16.14 -11.87
N GLU A 86 14.89 -15.45 -10.73
CA GLU A 86 14.05 -15.82 -9.59
C GLU A 86 12.58 -15.80 -10.02
N THR A 87 11.94 -16.95 -9.88
CA THR A 87 10.56 -17.17 -10.28
C THR A 87 9.77 -17.58 -9.05
N TRP A 88 8.54 -17.08 -8.94
CA TRP A 88 7.63 -17.44 -7.86
C TRP A 88 6.28 -17.89 -8.43
N ASP A 89 5.75 -18.98 -7.91
CA ASP A 89 4.38 -19.39 -8.12
C ASP A 89 3.50 -18.71 -7.05
N VAL A 90 2.60 -17.85 -7.51
CA VAL A 90 1.63 -17.13 -6.68
C VAL A 90 0.27 -17.80 -6.82
N ARG A 91 -0.30 -18.20 -5.69
CA ARG A 91 -1.65 -18.78 -5.60
C ARG A 91 -2.55 -17.89 -4.76
N LEU A 92 -3.66 -17.47 -5.35
CA LEU A 92 -4.73 -16.73 -4.66
C LEU A 92 -5.69 -17.71 -3.98
N ILE A 93 -6.05 -17.38 -2.74
CA ILE A 93 -7.07 -18.10 -1.96
C ILE A 93 -8.28 -17.18 -1.87
N LEU A 94 -9.38 -17.51 -2.53
CA LEU A 94 -10.56 -16.66 -2.62
C LEU A 94 -11.71 -17.22 -1.77
N ARG A 95 -12.41 -16.35 -1.04
CA ARG A 95 -13.64 -16.72 -0.32
C ARG A 95 -14.74 -15.74 -0.65
N ARG A 96 -15.95 -16.26 -0.90
CA ARG A 96 -17.13 -15.47 -1.33
C ARG A 96 -16.81 -14.52 -2.51
N PHE A 97 -15.85 -14.92 -3.33
CA PHE A 97 -15.43 -14.19 -4.51
C PHE A 97 -15.29 -15.15 -5.69
N ARG A 98 -15.91 -14.80 -6.82
CA ARG A 98 -15.82 -15.53 -8.09
C ARG A 98 -15.07 -14.68 -9.09
N LEU A 99 -14.03 -15.25 -9.68
CA LEU A 99 -13.34 -14.64 -10.80
C LEU A 99 -14.22 -14.66 -12.04
N SER A 100 -14.45 -13.48 -12.61
CA SER A 100 -15.06 -13.31 -13.92
C SER A 100 -14.09 -13.77 -15.00
N PRO A 101 -14.57 -14.33 -16.13
CA PRO A 101 -13.72 -14.61 -17.27
C PRO A 101 -13.21 -13.30 -17.90
N THR A 102 -12.14 -13.41 -18.68
CA THR A 102 -11.67 -12.30 -19.51
C THR A 102 -12.78 -11.82 -20.45
N GLY A 103 -12.98 -10.50 -20.55
CA GLY A 103 -14.00 -9.91 -21.41
C GLY A 103 -15.42 -9.93 -20.83
N ALA A 104 -15.57 -10.20 -19.53
CA ALA A 104 -16.84 -10.02 -18.84
C ALA A 104 -17.40 -8.60 -19.01
N ARG A 105 -18.73 -8.49 -19.01
CA ARG A 105 -19.40 -7.18 -19.12
C ARG A 105 -19.04 -6.32 -17.91
N PRO A 106 -18.88 -5.00 -18.07
CA PRO A 106 -18.51 -4.10 -16.99
C PRO A 106 -19.71 -3.79 -16.08
N VAL A 107 -20.20 -4.81 -15.37
CA VAL A 107 -21.35 -4.74 -14.47
C VAL A 107 -20.98 -5.37 -13.14
N ALA A 108 -21.14 -4.64 -12.05
CA ALA A 108 -20.91 -5.20 -10.73
C ALA A 108 -21.93 -6.30 -10.40
N VAL A 109 -21.42 -7.41 -9.89
CA VAL A 109 -22.18 -8.52 -9.32
C VAL A 109 -21.56 -8.84 -7.97
N ALA A 110 -22.38 -8.99 -6.92
CA ALA A 110 -21.91 -9.19 -5.55
C ALA A 110 -20.92 -10.35 -5.47
N GLY A 111 -19.74 -10.10 -4.91
CA GLY A 111 -18.70 -11.13 -4.78
C GLY A 111 -18.16 -11.65 -6.11
N GLN A 112 -18.18 -10.84 -7.17
CA GLN A 112 -17.64 -11.22 -8.48
C GLN A 112 -16.74 -10.12 -9.05
N GLY A 113 -15.74 -10.54 -9.84
CA GLY A 113 -14.96 -9.64 -10.68
C GLY A 113 -13.55 -10.17 -10.93
N LEU A 114 -12.54 -9.31 -10.78
CA LEU A 114 -11.14 -9.67 -10.99
C LEU A 114 -10.24 -9.27 -9.81
N VAL A 115 -9.05 -9.88 -9.76
CA VAL A 115 -8.00 -9.47 -8.84
C VAL A 115 -7.00 -8.60 -9.59
N ARG A 116 -6.60 -7.47 -9.02
CA ARG A 116 -5.38 -6.78 -9.47
C ARG A 116 -4.25 -7.10 -8.52
N LEU A 117 -3.16 -7.57 -9.08
CA LEU A 117 -1.93 -7.86 -8.36
C LEU A 117 -0.98 -6.68 -8.49
N TYR A 118 -0.42 -6.23 -7.38
CA TYR A 118 0.52 -5.13 -7.31
C TYR A 118 1.81 -5.61 -6.66
N LEU A 119 2.95 -5.17 -7.20
CA LEU A 119 4.26 -5.37 -6.60
C LEU A 119 4.83 -4.00 -6.23
N ASP A 120 5.12 -3.79 -4.95
CA ASP A 120 5.57 -2.50 -4.40
C ASP A 120 4.68 -1.32 -4.85
N GLY A 121 3.36 -1.55 -4.82
CA GLY A 121 2.34 -0.57 -5.22
C GLY A 121 2.17 -0.38 -6.74
N ARG A 122 2.99 -1.03 -7.57
CA ARG A 122 2.89 -0.95 -9.04
C ARG A 122 2.02 -2.08 -9.56
N LEU A 123 1.09 -1.78 -10.47
CA LEU A 123 0.23 -2.80 -11.07
C LEU A 123 1.08 -3.79 -11.86
N LEU A 124 1.02 -5.05 -11.45
CA LEU A 124 1.73 -6.17 -12.05
C LEU A 124 0.84 -6.92 -13.04
N ALA A 125 -0.37 -7.30 -12.61
CA ALA A 125 -1.28 -8.08 -13.44
C ALA A 125 -2.76 -7.86 -13.10
N ARG A 126 -3.63 -8.15 -14.06
CA ARG A 126 -5.08 -8.30 -13.89
C ARG A 126 -5.42 -9.77 -14.05
N LEU A 127 -5.87 -10.41 -12.97
CA LEU A 127 -6.03 -11.85 -12.90
C LEU A 127 -7.50 -12.24 -12.99
N HIS A 128 -7.79 -13.14 -13.92
CA HIS A 128 -9.04 -13.87 -14.09
C HIS A 128 -8.89 -15.35 -13.66
N THR A 129 -7.74 -15.71 -13.11
CA THR A 129 -7.36 -17.03 -12.59
C THR A 129 -6.77 -16.88 -11.19
N THR A 130 -6.69 -17.98 -10.45
CA THR A 130 -6.09 -17.99 -9.10
C THR A 130 -4.58 -18.20 -9.09
N GLU A 131 -4.00 -18.61 -10.21
CA GLU A 131 -2.57 -18.89 -10.35
C GLU A 131 -1.92 -17.82 -11.21
N TYR A 132 -0.73 -17.39 -10.77
CA TYR A 132 0.10 -16.44 -11.49
C TYR A 132 1.57 -16.78 -11.26
N ARG A 133 2.34 -16.88 -12.34
CA ARG A 133 3.80 -17.03 -12.28
C ARG A 133 4.44 -15.66 -12.35
N LEU A 134 5.10 -15.27 -11.27
CA LEU A 134 5.91 -14.06 -11.23
C LEU A 134 7.32 -14.40 -11.67
N THR A 135 7.69 -13.93 -12.86
CA THR A 135 9.09 -13.88 -13.32
C THR A 135 9.47 -12.42 -13.38
N ALA A 136 10.34 -11.99 -12.46
CA ALA A 136 10.76 -10.60 -12.36
C ALA A 136 12.18 -10.51 -11.80
N ASP A 137 12.97 -9.60 -12.36
CA ASP A 137 14.27 -9.24 -11.81
C ASP A 137 14.06 -8.32 -10.60
N LEU A 138 13.91 -8.94 -9.44
CA LEU A 138 13.72 -8.25 -8.18
C LEU A 138 15.08 -7.94 -7.56
N ALA A 139 15.25 -6.68 -7.15
CA ALA A 139 16.42 -6.28 -6.39
C ALA A 139 16.50 -7.12 -5.10
N ARG A 140 17.72 -7.34 -4.60
CA ARG A 140 17.90 -8.04 -3.32
C ARG A 140 17.10 -7.34 -2.22
N GLY A 141 16.26 -8.09 -1.52
CA GLY A 141 15.47 -7.57 -0.40
C GLY A 141 14.04 -8.09 -0.36
N THR A 142 13.22 -7.43 0.45
CA THR A 142 11.80 -7.75 0.62
C THR A 142 10.94 -6.85 -0.24
N HIS A 143 10.08 -7.46 -1.05
CA HIS A 143 9.09 -6.82 -1.90
C HIS A 143 7.68 -7.16 -1.43
N HIS A 144 6.74 -6.23 -1.60
CA HIS A 144 5.37 -6.41 -1.13
C HIS A 144 4.44 -6.73 -2.30
N LEU A 145 3.89 -7.94 -2.30
CA LEU A 145 2.89 -8.37 -3.26
C LEU A 145 1.49 -8.17 -2.68
N THR A 146 0.70 -7.28 -3.29
CA THR A 146 -0.66 -6.97 -2.84
C THR A 146 -1.69 -7.45 -3.86
N ALA A 147 -2.61 -8.30 -3.43
CA ALA A 147 -3.78 -8.74 -4.19
C ALA A 147 -5.01 -7.97 -3.72
N ARG A 148 -5.71 -7.31 -4.65
CA ARG A 148 -6.83 -6.41 -4.36
C ARG A 148 -8.02 -6.75 -5.25
N LEU A 149 -9.24 -6.80 -4.69
CA LEU A 149 -10.45 -7.26 -5.38
C LEU A 149 -11.23 -6.12 -6.03
N TYR A 150 -11.60 -6.30 -7.30
CA TYR A 150 -12.39 -5.34 -8.07
C TYR A 150 -13.65 -6.01 -8.61
N ALA A 151 -14.74 -5.25 -8.67
CA ALA A 151 -15.91 -5.61 -9.47
C ALA A 151 -15.62 -5.40 -10.97
N ASP A 152 -16.42 -6.01 -11.84
CA ASP A 152 -16.21 -5.92 -13.30
C ASP A 152 -16.43 -4.49 -13.85
N ASP A 153 -17.20 -3.65 -13.16
CA ASP A 153 -17.37 -2.23 -13.49
C ASP A 153 -16.15 -1.36 -13.08
N GLY A 154 -15.14 -1.96 -12.46
CA GLY A 154 -13.91 -1.28 -12.03
C GLY A 154 -13.97 -0.66 -10.64
N THR A 155 -15.11 -0.73 -9.93
CA THR A 155 -15.20 -0.36 -8.51
C THR A 155 -14.42 -1.33 -7.64
N LEU A 156 -13.88 -0.81 -6.55
CA LEU A 156 -13.07 -1.58 -5.62
C LEU A 156 -13.93 -2.18 -4.52
N TRP A 157 -13.89 -3.49 -4.30
CA TRP A 157 -14.64 -4.09 -3.19
C TRP A 157 -14.12 -3.56 -1.85
N ALA A 158 -15.02 -3.15 -0.97
CA ALA A 158 -14.69 -2.56 0.32
C ALA A 158 -15.61 -3.07 1.44
N VAL A 159 -15.08 -3.08 2.66
CA VAL A 159 -15.78 -3.41 3.90
C VAL A 159 -15.42 -2.38 4.94
N ASP A 160 -16.43 -1.76 5.54
CA ASP A 160 -16.30 -0.64 6.46
C ASP A 160 -15.46 0.50 5.89
N GLY A 161 -15.57 0.75 4.58
CA GLY A 161 -14.81 1.76 3.85
C GLY A 161 -13.37 1.38 3.49
N GLU A 162 -12.89 0.22 3.94
CA GLU A 162 -11.53 -0.26 3.67
C GLU A 162 -11.50 -1.20 2.46
N PRO A 163 -10.46 -1.15 1.61
CA PRO A 163 -10.37 -2.01 0.44
C PRO A 163 -10.20 -3.48 0.83
N VAL A 164 -10.88 -4.37 0.11
CA VAL A 164 -10.67 -5.81 0.25
C VAL A 164 -9.38 -6.20 -0.47
N GLU A 165 -8.31 -6.34 0.31
CA GLU A 165 -6.99 -6.71 -0.17
C GLU A 165 -6.20 -7.55 0.82
N ARG A 166 -5.09 -8.11 0.32
CA ARG A 166 -4.10 -8.81 1.12
C ARG A 166 -2.70 -8.52 0.59
N THR A 167 -1.74 -8.38 1.49
CA THR A 167 -0.32 -8.24 1.16
C THR A 167 0.47 -9.44 1.69
N ALA A 168 1.44 -9.89 0.91
CA ALA A 168 2.40 -10.91 1.27
C ALA A 168 3.80 -10.49 0.82
N ASP A 169 4.81 -10.95 1.53
CA ASP A 169 6.20 -10.58 1.30
C ASP A 169 6.89 -11.58 0.37
N ILE A 170 7.66 -11.07 -0.58
CA ILE A 170 8.58 -11.83 -1.42
C ILE A 170 9.99 -11.44 -1.02
N THR A 171 10.82 -12.41 -0.66
CA THR A 171 12.24 -12.15 -0.40
C THR A 171 13.03 -12.59 -1.62
N ALA A 172 13.60 -11.61 -2.32
CA ALA A 172 14.48 -11.84 -3.45
C ALA A 172 15.94 -11.86 -3.01
N SER A 173 16.70 -12.83 -3.48
CA SER A 173 18.15 -12.86 -3.24
C SER A 173 18.88 -11.93 -4.20
N GLY A 174 18.31 -11.66 -5.38
CA GLY A 174 18.85 -10.78 -6.39
C GLY A 174 20.09 -11.38 -7.06
N ALA A 175 20.13 -11.38 -8.39
CA ALA A 175 21.37 -11.65 -9.12
C ALA A 175 22.38 -10.56 -8.73
N GLY A 176 23.54 -10.97 -8.20
CA GLY A 176 24.58 -10.07 -7.73
C GLY A 176 25.16 -9.24 -8.87
N THR A 177 24.51 -8.12 -9.23
CA THR A 177 25.23 -7.00 -9.82
C THR A 177 25.90 -6.29 -8.65
N GLU A 178 27.08 -6.79 -8.29
CA GLU A 178 28.03 -6.01 -7.51
C GLU A 178 28.13 -4.63 -8.19
N PRO A 179 27.90 -3.51 -7.46
CA PRO A 179 28.14 -2.19 -8.03
C PRO A 179 29.58 -2.20 -8.56
N PRO A 180 29.87 -1.61 -9.74
CA PRO A 180 31.21 -1.66 -10.29
C PRO A 180 32.17 -1.16 -9.23
N SER A 181 32.95 -2.09 -8.68
CA SER A 181 34.06 -1.82 -7.79
C SER A 181 34.88 -0.76 -8.50
N SER A 182 34.74 0.48 -8.04
CA SER A 182 35.50 1.61 -8.55
C SER A 182 36.92 1.32 -8.15
N GLN A 183 37.64 0.61 -9.02
CA GLN A 183 39.08 0.46 -8.93
C GLN A 183 39.61 1.89 -9.01
N SER A 184 39.86 2.43 -7.83
CA SER A 184 40.55 3.69 -7.65
C SER A 184 41.94 3.49 -8.23
N ALA A 185 42.08 3.82 -9.51
CA ALA A 185 43.37 3.92 -10.16
C ALA A 185 44.15 5.01 -9.41
N SER A 186 45.04 4.58 -8.53
CA SER A 186 46.07 5.45 -7.96
C SER A 186 46.93 5.98 -9.11
N PRO A 187 47.11 7.31 -9.26
CA PRO A 187 48.04 7.81 -10.25
C PRO A 187 49.46 7.58 -9.73
N THR A 188 50.16 6.60 -10.30
CA THR A 188 51.61 6.47 -10.14
C THR A 188 52.27 7.68 -10.82
N ALA A 189 52.82 8.57 -10.01
CA ALA A 189 53.71 9.62 -10.45
C ALA A 189 54.99 9.01 -11.05
N SER A 190 55.36 9.43 -12.27
CA SER A 190 56.71 9.25 -12.79
C SER A 190 57.03 10.30 -13.85
N GLY A 191 58.17 10.98 -13.66
CA GLY A 191 58.95 11.54 -14.75
C GLY A 191 58.79 13.03 -15.03
N ALA A 192 59.61 13.83 -14.34
CA ALA A 192 59.96 15.19 -14.71
C ALA A 192 60.77 15.27 -16.02
N HIS A 193 60.98 16.51 -16.50
CA HIS A 193 61.85 17.04 -17.59
C HIS A 193 61.01 17.67 -18.73
N GLY A 194 61.03 18.99 -19.01
CA GLY A 194 61.74 20.14 -18.44
C GLY A 194 61.22 21.48 -19.03
N THR A 195 61.58 22.59 -18.36
CA THR A 195 62.15 23.86 -18.89
C THR A 195 61.73 24.28 -20.32
N THR A 196 61.21 25.48 -20.64
CA THR A 196 61.28 26.83 -20.01
C THR A 196 60.28 27.80 -20.65
N ALA A 197 59.81 28.75 -19.82
CA ALA A 197 59.57 30.19 -20.08
C ALA A 197 58.91 30.65 -21.40
N ALA A 198 57.76 31.34 -21.28
CA ALA A 198 57.74 32.79 -21.44
C ALA A 198 56.39 33.40 -21.02
N GLU A 199 56.56 34.57 -20.43
CA GLU A 199 55.66 35.54 -19.85
C GLU A 199 54.72 36.21 -20.87
N GLY A 200 53.51 36.57 -20.43
CA GLY A 200 52.75 37.66 -21.02
C GLY A 200 51.27 37.38 -21.27
N GLY A 201 50.40 38.26 -20.75
CA GLY A 201 49.11 38.53 -21.38
C GLY A 201 47.88 38.23 -20.54
N ARG A 202 47.61 39.14 -19.59
CA ARG A 202 46.28 39.33 -18.99
C ARG A 202 45.28 39.64 -20.10
N ASN A 203 44.14 38.93 -20.14
CA ASN A 203 42.90 39.56 -20.56
C ASN A 203 41.65 38.89 -19.99
N VAL A 204 40.70 39.79 -19.75
CA VAL A 204 39.49 39.68 -18.94
C VAL A 204 38.32 39.12 -19.76
N THR A 205 37.26 38.77 -19.04
CA THR A 205 35.86 38.52 -19.47
C THR A 205 35.53 37.14 -20.05
N ALA A 206 34.82 36.31 -19.27
CA ALA A 206 33.38 36.11 -19.49
C ALA A 206 32.71 35.19 -18.43
N ARG A 207 31.60 35.71 -17.90
CA ARG A 207 30.32 35.04 -17.58
C ARG A 207 30.36 33.72 -16.78
N GLY A 208 30.03 33.87 -15.49
CA GLY A 208 28.74 33.43 -14.96
C GLY A 208 28.46 31.92 -14.93
N ALA A 209 28.68 31.32 -13.76
CA ALA A 209 27.81 30.27 -13.23
C ALA A 209 28.00 30.18 -11.71
N HIS A 210 26.88 30.22 -11.00
CA HIS A 210 26.77 30.17 -9.55
C HIS A 210 27.15 28.77 -9.01
N PRO A 211 27.87 28.67 -7.87
CA PRO A 211 28.01 27.40 -7.16
C PRO A 211 26.80 27.15 -6.23
N PRO A 212 26.23 25.93 -6.16
CA PRO A 212 25.38 25.56 -5.04
C PRO A 212 26.22 25.24 -3.80
N VAL A 213 25.81 25.83 -2.69
CA VAL A 213 26.33 25.70 -1.32
C VAL A 213 25.98 24.31 -0.76
N PRO A 214 26.88 23.60 -0.06
CA PRO A 214 26.52 22.40 0.70
C PRO A 214 26.02 22.77 2.11
N VAL A 215 24.73 22.58 2.40
CA VAL A 215 24.20 22.64 3.77
C VAL A 215 24.22 21.23 4.39
N ARG A 216 25.31 21.00 5.13
CA ARG A 216 25.38 20.46 6.50
C ARG A 216 24.23 19.54 6.96
N GLY A 217 24.41 18.23 6.77
CA GLY A 217 23.69 17.20 7.52
C GLY A 217 24.06 17.25 9.01
N ARG A 218 23.08 17.52 9.87
CA ARG A 218 23.21 17.31 11.32
C ARG A 218 23.04 15.81 11.60
N ARG A 219 24.15 15.17 11.97
CA ARG A 219 24.17 13.92 12.71
C ARG A 219 23.68 14.20 14.13
N SER A 220 22.66 13.47 14.57
CA SER A 220 22.40 13.26 16.00
C SER A 220 22.66 11.79 16.29
N ALA A 221 23.85 11.52 16.83
CA ALA A 221 24.12 10.31 17.57
C ALA A 221 23.56 10.51 18.98
N VAL A 222 22.77 9.56 19.48
CA VAL A 222 22.67 9.29 20.92
C VAL A 222 22.99 7.83 21.13
N ARG A 223 23.91 7.66 22.07
CA ARG A 223 24.65 6.46 22.44
C ARG A 223 23.96 5.82 23.65
N THR A 224 23.89 4.50 23.63
CA THR A 224 24.07 3.55 24.74
C THR A 224 23.41 3.81 26.09
N ASP A 225 22.55 2.87 26.49
CA ASP A 225 22.71 2.04 27.71
C ASP A 225 21.96 0.72 27.42
N GLY A 226 22.43 -0.48 27.76
CA GLY A 226 23.20 -0.86 28.93
C GLY A 226 22.27 -1.66 29.87
N GLY A 227 22.29 -2.99 29.77
CA GLY A 227 21.58 -3.91 30.67
C GLY A 227 20.85 -5.00 29.87
N GLY A 228 21.19 -6.28 29.90
CA GLY A 228 21.75 -7.07 30.99
C GLY A 228 20.75 -8.21 31.27
N LEU A 229 21.08 -9.43 30.83
CA LEU A 229 20.32 -10.65 31.14
C LEU A 229 20.18 -10.82 32.67
N PRO A 230 19.08 -11.45 33.12
CA PRO A 230 19.29 -12.74 33.80
C PRO A 230 18.22 -13.81 33.51
N ALA A 231 18.70 -15.06 33.45
CA ALA A 231 17.99 -16.29 33.84
C ALA A 231 18.95 -17.07 34.78
N PRO A 232 18.58 -18.14 35.52
CA PRO A 232 17.26 -18.70 35.84
C PRO A 232 17.06 -19.02 37.35
N VAL A 233 15.81 -19.23 37.79
CA VAL A 233 15.38 -19.96 39.02
C VAL A 233 14.05 -20.62 38.63
N GLY A 234 13.79 -21.92 38.71
CA GLY A 234 14.29 -22.95 39.60
C GLY A 234 13.36 -23.13 40.80
N LYS A 235 12.15 -23.69 40.62
CA LYS A 235 11.39 -24.35 41.71
C LYS A 235 10.49 -25.48 41.21
N ALA A 236 10.68 -26.62 41.87
CA ALA A 236 9.80 -27.78 41.90
C ALA A 236 8.44 -27.45 42.54
N CYS A 237 7.39 -28.11 42.04
CA CYS A 237 6.26 -28.70 42.75
C CYS A 237 5.70 -29.79 41.82
#